data_AF-A0A1G9DYT3-F1
#
_entry.id   AF-A0A1G9DYT3-F1
#
_cell.length_a   1.000
_cell.length_b   1.000
_cell.length_c   1.000
_cell.angle_alpha   90.00
_cell.angle_beta   90.00
_cell.angle_gamma   90.00
#
_symmetry.space_group_name_H-M   'P 1'
#
loop_
_entity.id
_entity.type
_entity.pdbx_description
1 polymer ?
#
loop_
_entity_poly.entity_id
_entity_poly.type
_entity_poly.pdbx_seq_one_letter_code
_entity_poly.pdbx_strand_id
1 'polypeptide(L)'
;APALAVYRGHLYCVHRGTGDDTSLWWTRWDGSAWSPDQKLPGHQTSQAPALAAYKDRLFCVHRGASDHVLWWTAFDGSAWSDAERLPGHRTDERPALVSYRDRNATRDQLLCFHRG
;
A
#
# COMPACT_ATOMS: atom_id res chain seq x y z
N ALA A 1 9.95 -0.48 7.58
CA ALA A 1 8.81 -1.36 7.90
C ALA A 1 8.09 -1.71 6.60
N PRO A 2 7.88 -3.02 6.29
CA PRO A 2 7.28 -3.48 5.04
C PRO A 2 5.78 -3.83 5.16
N ALA A 3 5.10 -3.90 4.00
CA ALA A 3 3.78 -4.49 3.80
C ALA A 3 3.81 -5.41 2.58
N LEU A 4 3.06 -6.52 2.64
CA LEU A 4 3.09 -7.58 1.63
C LEU A 4 1.68 -7.89 1.13
N ALA A 5 1.53 -8.18 -0.16
CA ALA A 5 0.29 -8.70 -0.74
C ALA A 5 0.57 -9.48 -2.03
N VAL A 6 -0.28 -10.47 -2.32
CA VAL A 6 -0.23 -11.21 -3.58
C VAL A 6 -1.08 -10.50 -4.62
N TYR A 7 -0.52 -10.24 -5.80
CA TYR A 7 -1.21 -9.64 -6.94
C TYR A 7 -0.79 -10.35 -8.23
N ARG A 8 -1.77 -10.82 -9.01
CA ARG A 8 -1.56 -11.57 -10.26
C ARG A 8 -0.51 -12.70 -10.14
N GLY A 9 -0.58 -13.46 -9.04
CA GLY A 9 0.30 -14.61 -8.80
C GLY A 9 1.71 -14.28 -8.29
N HIS A 10 2.05 -13.00 -8.09
CA HIS A 10 3.33 -12.58 -7.54
C HIS A 10 3.17 -11.93 -6.17
N LEU A 11 4.17 -12.08 -5.30
CA LEU A 11 4.21 -11.42 -4.00
C LEU A 11 4.87 -10.05 -4.15
N TYR A 12 4.18 -8.99 -3.76
CA TYR A 12 4.69 -7.63 -3.76
C TYR A 12 5.01 -7.19 -2.34
N CYS A 13 6.10 -6.44 -2.20
CA CYS A 13 6.50 -5.77 -0.97
C CYS A 13 6.55 -4.28 -1.22
N VAL A 14 5.94 -3.49 -0.33
CA VAL A 14 6.11 -2.04 -0.27
C VAL A 14 6.71 -1.70 1.09
N HIS A 15 7.77 -0.90 1.12
CA HIS A 15 8.46 -0.54 2.37
C HIS A 15 9.00 0.89 2.33
N ARG A 16 9.16 1.48 3.50
CA ARG A 16 9.93 2.71 3.67
C ARG A 16 11.41 2.46 3.39
N GLY A 17 12.11 3.47 2.87
CA GLY A 17 13.57 3.52 2.82
C GLY A 17 14.24 3.42 4.20
N THR A 18 15.56 3.21 4.18
CA THR A 18 16.38 3.03 5.38
C THR A 18 16.85 4.36 5.97
N GLY A 19 17.12 4.39 7.28
CA GLY A 19 17.60 5.62 7.95
C GLY A 19 16.58 6.74 7.84
N ASP A 20 17.03 7.91 7.36
CA ASP A 20 16.19 9.10 7.22
C ASP A 20 15.35 9.12 5.92
N ASP A 21 15.52 8.16 5.02
CA ASP A 21 14.70 8.08 3.80
C ASP A 21 13.25 7.67 4.14
N THR A 22 12.34 8.63 4.07
CA THR A 22 10.90 8.41 4.25
C THR A 22 10.19 7.97 2.98
N SER A 23 10.88 7.87 1.84
CA SER A 23 10.27 7.44 0.58
C SER A 23 9.75 6.01 0.68
N LEU A 24 8.65 5.73 -0.02
CA LEU A 24 8.23 4.35 -0.26
C LEU A 24 8.97 3.76 -1.46
N TRP A 25 9.31 2.48 -1.33
CA TRP A 25 9.96 1.64 -2.32
C TRP A 25 9.16 0.35 -2.46
N TRP A 26 9.30 -0.34 -3.59
CA TRP A 26 8.64 -1.61 -3.82
C TRP A 26 9.49 -2.59 -4.61
N THR A 27 9.23 -3.87 -4.37
CA THR A 27 9.83 -5.01 -5.07
C THR A 27 8.82 -6.13 -5.20
N ARG A 28 9.04 -7.03 -6.16
CA ARG A 28 8.17 -8.17 -6.47
C ARG A 28 8.98 -9.46 -6.49
N TRP A 29 8.48 -10.47 -5.80
CA TRP A 29 8.93 -11.86 -5.91
C TRP A 29 8.17 -12.58 -7.03
N ASP A 30 8.92 -13.14 -7.98
CA ASP A 30 8.35 -13.84 -9.14
C ASP A 30 8.15 -15.35 -8.93
N GLY A 31 8.56 -15.89 -7.77
CA GLY A 31 8.61 -17.32 -7.49
C GLY A 31 10.05 -17.84 -7.31
N SER A 32 11.05 -17.09 -7.76
CA SER A 32 12.46 -17.49 -7.76
C SER A 32 13.41 -16.39 -7.28
N ALA A 33 13.11 -15.13 -7.56
CA ALA A 33 13.92 -13.98 -7.17
C ALA A 33 13.05 -12.76 -6.87
N TRP A 34 13.60 -11.85 -6.06
CA TRP A 34 13.06 -10.50 -5.89
C TRP A 34 13.58 -9.62 -7.03
N SER A 35 12.71 -8.78 -7.58
CA SER A 35 13.15 -7.73 -8.50
C SER A 35 14.02 -6.69 -7.79
N PRO A 36 14.82 -5.90 -8.52
CA PRO A 36 15.41 -4.69 -7.95
C PRO A 36 14.35 -3.77 -7.34
N ASP A 37 14.70 -3.12 -6.24
CA ASP A 37 13.83 -2.12 -5.59
C ASP A 37 13.58 -0.94 -6.53
N GLN A 38 12.34 -0.49 -6.57
CA GLN A 38 11.90 0.67 -7.34
C GLN A 38 11.27 1.69 -6.41
N LYS A 39 11.65 2.96 -6.58
CA LYS A 39 11.05 4.04 -5.81
C LYS A 39 9.60 4.24 -6.21
N LEU A 40 8.71 4.39 -5.23
CA LEU A 40 7.31 4.71 -5.43
C LEU A 40 7.18 6.25 -5.53
N PRO A 41 6.90 6.82 -6.72
CA PRO A 41 7.06 8.27 -6.95
C PRO A 41 6.09 9.12 -6.13
N GLY A 42 6.58 10.14 -5.43
CA GLY A 42 5.72 11.09 -4.70
C GLY A 42 5.14 10.57 -3.39
N HIS A 43 5.49 9.36 -2.95
CA HIS A 43 4.96 8.77 -1.73
C HIS A 43 6.01 8.65 -0.63
N GLN A 44 5.66 9.14 0.55
CA GLN A 44 6.53 9.16 1.73
C GLN A 44 5.73 8.82 2.98
N THR A 45 6.36 8.10 3.92
CA THR A 45 5.75 7.68 5.17
C THR A 45 6.75 7.69 6.32
N SER A 46 6.25 7.98 7.53
CA SER A 46 6.94 7.78 8.80
C SER A 46 6.53 6.47 9.49
N GLN A 47 5.46 5.83 9.01
CA GLN A 47 4.91 4.57 9.53
C GLN A 47 4.97 3.45 8.48
N ALA A 48 4.64 2.22 8.89
CA ALA A 48 4.49 1.13 7.93
C ALA A 48 3.31 1.40 6.96
N PRO A 49 3.47 1.14 5.65
CA PRO A 49 2.33 1.17 4.72
C PRO A 49 1.41 -0.04 4.96
N ALA A 50 0.28 -0.06 4.27
CA ALA A 50 -0.63 -1.20 4.15
C ALA A 50 -0.87 -1.52 2.68
N LEU A 51 -0.99 -2.81 2.35
CA LEU A 51 -1.04 -3.28 0.96
C LEU A 51 -2.11 -4.37 0.81
N ALA A 52 -2.93 -4.30 -0.23
CA ALA A 52 -3.91 -5.34 -0.56
C ALA A 52 -4.27 -5.34 -2.04
N ALA A 53 -4.47 -6.52 -2.62
CA ALA A 53 -5.03 -6.65 -3.96
C ALA A 53 -6.57 -6.57 -3.92
N TYR A 54 -7.17 -5.81 -4.82
CA TYR A 54 -8.61 -5.65 -4.95
C TYR A 54 -8.98 -5.26 -6.39
N LYS A 55 -9.99 -5.92 -6.96
CA LYS A 55 -10.49 -5.65 -8.34
C LYS A 55 -9.38 -5.47 -9.37
N ASP A 56 -8.48 -6.45 -9.42
CA ASP A 56 -7.34 -6.49 -10.36
C ASP A 56 -6.37 -5.30 -10.26
N ARG A 57 -6.29 -4.68 -9.10
CA ARG A 57 -5.28 -3.68 -8.75
C ARG A 57 -4.65 -3.99 -7.40
N LEU A 58 -3.45 -3.48 -7.17
CA LEU A 58 -2.76 -3.55 -5.90
C LEU A 58 -2.80 -2.17 -5.24
N PHE A 59 -3.49 -2.04 -4.12
CA PHE A 59 -3.68 -0.77 -3.40
C PHE A 59 -2.67 -0.66 -2.27
N CYS A 60 -2.01 0.49 -2.18
CA CYS A 60 -1.16 0.89 -1.06
C CYS A 60 -1.80 2.07 -0.32
N VAL A 61 -1.90 1.98 0.99
CA VAL A 61 -2.31 3.09 1.87
C VAL A 61 -1.20 3.35 2.88
N HIS A 62 -0.87 4.61 3.12
CA HIS A 62 0.13 4.97 4.12
C HIS A 62 -0.20 6.32 4.76
N ARG A 63 0.34 6.53 5.96
CA ARG A 63 0.37 7.86 6.58
C ARG A 63 1.40 8.72 5.85
N GLY A 64 1.13 9.99 5.64
CA GLY A 64 2.15 10.92 5.17
C GLY A 64 3.34 11.00 6.13
N ALA A 65 4.52 11.31 5.61
CA ALA A 65 5.71 11.48 6.46
C ALA A 65 5.60 12.73 7.34
N SER A 66 5.14 13.85 6.76
CA SER A 66 5.03 15.16 7.40
C SER A 66 3.60 15.55 7.79
N ASP A 67 2.59 14.81 7.32
CA ASP A 67 1.21 15.00 7.70
C ASP A 67 0.61 13.70 8.28
N HIS A 68 -0.30 13.84 9.23
CA HIS A 68 -1.01 12.71 9.85
C HIS A 68 -2.09 12.16 8.91
N VAL A 69 -2.11 12.57 7.65
CA VAL A 69 -3.17 12.23 6.68
C VAL A 69 -2.86 10.88 6.06
N LEU A 70 -3.90 10.09 5.80
CA LEU A 70 -3.75 8.89 5.00
C LEU A 70 -3.78 9.23 3.51
N TRP A 71 -2.83 8.65 2.78
CA TRP A 71 -2.70 8.74 1.34
C TRP A 71 -2.82 7.34 0.74
N TRP A 72 -3.27 7.27 -0.51
CA TRP A 72 -3.38 6.01 -1.23
C TRP A 72 -2.91 6.14 -2.68
N THR A 73 -2.55 4.99 -3.25
CA THR A 73 -2.22 4.79 -4.67
C THR A 73 -2.56 3.36 -5.06
N ALA A 74 -2.76 3.12 -6.36
CA ALA A 74 -3.05 1.80 -6.90
C ALA A 74 -2.12 1.46 -8.08
N PHE A 75 -1.63 0.23 -8.10
CA PHE A 75 -0.87 -0.35 -9.21
C PHE A 75 -1.78 -1.20 -10.10
N ASP A 76 -1.71 -0.98 -11.42
CA ASP A 76 -2.53 -1.67 -12.42
C ASP A 76 -1.83 -2.87 -13.11
N GLY A 77 -0.61 -3.18 -12.68
CA GLY A 77 0.26 -4.17 -13.30
C GLY A 77 1.41 -3.56 -14.11
N SER A 78 1.30 -2.28 -14.45
CA SER A 78 2.29 -1.53 -15.24
C SER A 78 2.77 -0.28 -14.51
N ALA A 79 1.86 0.51 -13.92
CA ALA A 79 2.18 1.77 -13.28
C ALA A 79 1.37 1.98 -11.99
N TRP A 80 1.94 2.75 -11.07
CA TRP A 80 1.25 3.28 -9.90
C TRP A 80 0.51 4.56 -10.29
N SER A 81 -0.71 4.73 -9.78
CA SER A 81 -1.45 5.99 -9.90
C SER A 81 -0.80 7.10 -9.09
N ASP A 82 -1.19 8.34 -9.37
CA ASP A 82 -0.80 9.49 -8.55
C ASP A 82 -1.26 9.34 -7.10
N ALA A 83 -0.57 10.04 -6.20
CA ALA A 83 -0.88 10.07 -4.79
C ALA A 83 -2.19 10.81 -4.51
N GLU A 84 -3.15 10.12 -3.92
CA GLU A 84 -4.44 10.71 -3.55
C GLU A 84 -4.63 10.71 -2.03
N ARG A 85 -5.21 11.79 -1.49
CA ARG A 85 -5.58 11.84 -0.08
C ARG A 85 -6.81 10.98 0.16
N LEU A 86 -6.80 10.23 1.27
CA LEU A 86 -8.00 9.57 1.78
C LEU A 86 -8.80 10.59 2.62
N PRO A 87 -9.94 11.11 2.12
CA PRO A 87 -10.57 12.29 2.72
C PRO A 87 -11.07 12.03 4.14
N GLY A 88 -10.75 12.94 5.07
CA GLY A 88 -11.22 12.85 6.46
C GLY A 88 -10.50 11.82 7.34
N HIS A 89 -9.52 11.09 6.82
CA HIS A 89 -8.80 10.06 7.58
C HIS A 89 -7.41 10.53 8.00
N ARG A 90 -7.17 10.48 9.31
CA ARG A 90 -5.89 10.83 9.94
C ARG A 90 -5.49 9.80 11.00
N THR A 91 -4.20 9.60 11.18
CA THR A 91 -3.66 8.70 12.21
C THR A 91 -2.18 9.00 12.51
N ASP A 92 -1.74 8.66 13.72
CA ASP A 92 -0.32 8.60 14.09
C ASP A 92 0.33 7.25 13.82
N GLU A 93 -0.49 6.25 13.53
CA GLU A 93 -0.10 4.85 13.45
C GLU A 93 -0.11 4.34 12.00
N ARG A 94 0.35 3.10 11.82
CA ARG A 94 0.23 2.40 10.54
C ARG A 94 -1.24 2.06 10.23
N PRO A 95 -1.71 2.26 8.98
CA PRO A 95 -2.99 1.70 8.56
C PRO A 95 -2.90 0.18 8.39
N ALA A 96 -4.06 -0.45 8.21
CA ALA A 96 -4.21 -1.82 7.75
C ALA A 96 -5.24 -1.88 6.61
N LEU A 97 -5.01 -2.75 5.63
CA LEU A 97 -5.84 -2.86 4.43
C LEU A 97 -6.22 -4.31 4.20
N VAL A 98 -7.48 -4.57 3.85
CA VAL A 98 -7.97 -5.93 3.55
C VAL A 98 -9.00 -5.88 2.43
N SER A 99 -8.89 -6.80 1.47
CA SER A 99 -10.00 -7.09 0.57
C SER A 99 -10.95 -8.06 1.26
N TYR A 100 -12.22 -7.70 1.33
CA TYR A 100 -13.26 -8.46 1.99
C TYR A 100 -14.40 -8.72 1.02
N ARG A 101 -14.73 -10.00 0.82
CA ARG A 101 -15.96 -10.42 0.18
C ARG A 101 -17.00 -10.65 1.25
N ASP A 102 -18.17 -10.03 1.10
CA ASP A 102 -19.24 -10.18 2.08
C ASP A 102 -19.70 -11.64 2.22
N ARG A 103 -20.34 -11.96 3.35
CA ARG A 103 -20.79 -13.32 3.67
C ARG A 103 -21.64 -13.97 2.58
N ASN A 104 -22.42 -13.16 1.85
CA ASN A 104 -23.32 -13.64 0.81
C ASN A 104 -22.67 -13.64 -0.59
N ALA A 105 -21.37 -13.31 -0.68
CA ALA A 105 -20.60 -13.26 -1.91
C ALA A 105 -21.17 -12.30 -2.98
N THR A 106 -21.93 -11.28 -2.56
CA THR A 106 -22.58 -10.29 -3.41
C THR A 106 -21.73 -9.04 -3.66
N ARG A 107 -20.76 -8.76 -2.79
CA ARG A 107 -19.92 -7.54 -2.84
C ARG A 107 -18.50 -7.83 -2.40
N ASP A 108 -17.56 -7.50 -3.27
CA ASP A 108 -16.16 -7.32 -2.89
C ASP A 108 -15.96 -5.87 -2.45
N GLN A 109 -15.21 -5.71 -1.37
CA GLN A 109 -14.90 -4.42 -0.75
C GLN A 109 -13.40 -4.35 -0.45
N LEU A 110 -12.89 -3.12 -0.38
CA LEU A 110 -11.57 -2.83 0.15
C LEU A 110 -11.77 -2.00 1.42
N LEU A 111 -11.31 -2.52 2.55
CA LEU A 111 -11.50 -1.90 3.85
C LEU A 111 -10.16 -1.41 4.39
N CYS A 112 -10.10 -0.13 4.74
CA CYS A 112 -8.97 0.50 5.40
C CYS A 112 -9.30 0.72 6.88
N PHE A 113 -8.39 0.30 7.77
CA PHE A 113 -8.48 0.48 9.21
C PHE A 113 -7.28 1.30 9.69
N HIS A 114 -7.51 2.22 10.62
CA HIS A 114 -6.44 2.96 11.29
C HIS A 114 -6.89 3.35 12.69
N ARG A 115 -5.93 3.68 13.56
CA ARG A 115 -6.23 4.24 14.87
C ARG A 115 -6.65 5.70 14.73
N GLY A 116 -7.71 6.10 15.43
CA GLY A 116 -8.13 7.51 15.57
C GLY A 116 -7.31 8.25 16.60
#